data_AF-A0AAQ3JTQ7-F1
#
_entry.id   AF-A0AAQ3JTQ7-F1
#
_cell.length_a   1.000
_cell.length_b   1.000
_cell.length_c   1.000
_cell.angle_alpha   90.00
_cell.angle_beta   90.00
_cell.angle_gamma   90.00
#
_symmetry.space_group_name_H-M   'P 1'
#
loop_
_entity.id
_entity.type
_entity.pdbx_description
1 polymer ?
#
loop_
_entity_poly.entity_id
_entity_poly.type
_entity_poly.pdbx_seq_one_letter_code
_entity_poly.pdbx_strand_id
1 'polypeptide(L)'
;MKKMVSGRSHSWWDSHISRKNSKWLEENIQKMDQSVKEMLKLIEEEGESFAKKADLYYHRRPELVSHVEDFHRMYRVLAERYDHVTGDLRKNIQSELKSQGSGSTSDHVLDPPSPSSVHSSEVTPESKLQRRKASSRAAGFDFFLGSGGSSDLSRKGSDGGSYLFSSESDSDSEFDETNEVNDDGISSRLQQRVHHLEDELHELRQKLKEQEEKSYHEHRNVKILALEEEVSAANWALHTAESEILDLKKKLEDTNVSLEYKDKELSSEKKKTADLEELTIMLQNAALDHKHETEVLKAATEATAKQFLSELSDRDFKIKERANELVNAKEMFFKEKSSLEGQLADLEGVNMALKSEIESLLNEKLSLETQLSEMEIVIQELRVSTMNSIEKTLQEKSAFEAEVAALSQSNASLEARINMLYVQIRQLEDDKIQACEESLERKKQIAELNENLDALKVKVDMLTAEKDTLSAKVDSLVNDVKHRDDRIVQIDQHLHELHLEHTKLIMEMEEAKKAGSDLKLRMKELEDEVERQKVVICDGAEGKREAIRQLCFSLEYYRDGYHQLRQLLQGHRRSAIAAN
;
A
#
# COMPACT_ATOMS: atom_id res chain seq x y z
N MET A 1 11.58 13.39 49.00
CA MET A 1 11.72 11.92 49.19
C MET A 1 12.81 11.38 48.27
N LYS A 2 13.21 10.11 48.41
CA LYS A 2 14.34 9.52 47.66
C LYS A 2 14.01 9.27 46.18
N LYS A 3 15.04 9.27 45.33
CA LYS A 3 14.97 8.71 43.97
C LYS A 3 14.56 7.23 44.04
N MET A 4 13.68 6.78 43.15
CA MET A 4 13.63 5.38 42.75
C MET A 4 14.40 5.24 41.45
N VAL A 5 15.40 4.37 41.44
CA VAL A 5 16.16 4.02 40.24
C VAL A 5 15.38 2.93 39.52
N SER A 6 14.93 3.19 38.29
CA SER A 6 14.40 2.16 37.41
C SER A 6 15.49 1.13 37.12
N GLY A 7 15.30 -0.12 37.56
CA GLY A 7 16.21 -1.20 37.23
C GLY A 7 16.30 -1.37 35.72
N ARG A 8 17.49 -1.16 35.14
CA ARG A 8 17.73 -1.51 33.74
C ARG A 8 17.75 -3.02 33.61
N SER A 9 16.66 -3.61 33.10
CA SER A 9 16.72 -4.93 32.47
C SER A 9 17.73 -4.83 31.33
N HIS A 10 18.95 -5.32 31.54
CA HIS A 10 20.03 -5.22 30.58
C HIS A 10 19.81 -6.27 29.48
N SER A 11 18.89 -5.95 28.57
CA SER A 11 18.67 -6.71 27.35
C SER A 11 19.99 -6.86 26.61
N TRP A 12 20.37 -8.08 26.24
CA TRP A 12 21.58 -8.41 25.47
C TRP A 12 21.88 -7.49 24.27
N TRP A 13 20.85 -6.92 23.62
CA TRP A 13 20.97 -5.83 22.64
C TRP A 13 21.77 -4.60 23.15
N ASP A 14 21.55 -4.16 24.40
CA ASP A 14 22.25 -3.07 25.12
C ASP A 14 23.68 -3.47 25.53
N SER A 15 24.06 -4.74 25.42
CA SER A 15 25.43 -5.22 25.60
C SER A 15 26.20 -5.29 24.28
N HIS A 16 25.56 -5.70 23.19
CA HIS A 16 26.23 -5.93 21.89
C HIS A 16 26.15 -4.75 20.89
N ILE A 17 25.10 -3.93 20.93
CA ILE A 17 24.90 -2.78 20.01
C ILE A 17 24.89 -1.43 20.77
N SER A 18 25.40 -1.42 22.00
CA SER A 18 25.64 -0.18 22.75
C SER A 18 26.78 0.63 22.15
N ARG A 19 26.61 1.96 22.10
CA ARG A 19 27.62 2.94 21.65
C ARG A 19 29.00 2.74 22.29
N LYS A 20 29.06 2.17 23.51
CA LYS A 20 30.32 1.98 24.26
C LYS A 20 31.22 0.84 23.78
N ASN A 21 30.68 -0.12 23.01
CA ASN A 21 31.43 -1.35 22.65
C ASN A 21 31.87 -1.41 21.17
N SER A 22 31.31 -0.58 20.29
CA SER A 22 31.64 -0.57 18.86
C SER A 22 32.23 0.78 18.43
N LYS A 23 33.55 0.93 18.53
CA LYS A 23 34.28 2.12 18.06
C LYS A 23 33.96 2.48 16.61
N TRP A 24 33.82 1.46 15.76
CA TRP A 24 33.44 1.63 14.35
C TRP A 24 32.06 2.29 14.18
N LEU A 25 31.08 1.95 15.04
CA LEU A 25 29.74 2.55 15.00
C LEU A 25 29.78 4.00 15.48
N GLU A 26 30.53 4.28 16.55
CA GLU A 26 30.75 5.63 17.07
C GLU A 26 31.44 6.53 16.03
N GLU A 27 32.52 6.05 15.41
CA GLU A 27 33.20 6.73 14.30
C GLU A 27 32.31 6.94 13.06
N ASN A 28 31.47 5.96 12.69
CA ASN A 28 30.59 6.07 11.53
C ASN A 28 29.51 7.13 11.77
N ILE A 29 28.83 7.08 12.92
CA ILE A 29 27.86 8.11 13.33
C ILE A 29 28.52 9.48 13.41
N GLN A 30 29.74 9.58 13.96
CA GLN A 30 30.48 10.85 14.01
C GLN A 30 30.81 11.40 12.61
N LYS A 31 31.14 10.54 11.64
CA LYS A 31 31.41 10.94 10.25
C LYS A 31 30.13 11.35 9.51
N MET A 32 28.99 10.68 9.79
CA MET A 32 27.67 11.11 9.30
C MET A 32 27.26 12.47 9.90
N ASP A 33 27.41 12.68 11.21
CA ASP A 33 27.17 13.95 11.89
C ASP A 33 28.06 15.09 11.37
N GLN A 34 29.31 14.78 10.99
CA GLN A 34 30.25 15.73 10.40
C GLN A 34 29.79 16.15 8.99
N SER A 35 29.45 15.16 8.15
CA SER A 35 28.91 15.38 6.80
C SER A 35 27.63 16.21 6.82
N VAL A 36 26.70 15.97 7.76
CA VAL A 36 25.47 16.79 7.91
C VAL A 36 25.79 18.24 8.26
N LYS A 37 26.79 18.50 9.11
CA LYS A 37 27.22 19.87 9.46
C LYS A 37 27.89 20.59 8.28
N GLU A 38 28.54 19.85 7.39
CA GLU A 38 29.15 20.40 6.17
C GLU A 38 28.08 20.70 5.11
N MET A 39 27.09 19.82 4.92
CA MET A 39 25.91 20.09 4.08
C MET A 39 25.11 21.32 4.54
N LEU A 40 24.91 21.49 5.85
CA LEU A 40 24.20 22.67 6.38
C LEU A 40 24.97 23.98 6.13
N LYS A 41 26.29 24.01 6.32
CA LYS A 41 27.12 25.20 6.01
C LYS A 41 27.05 25.62 4.54
N LEU A 42 26.98 24.65 3.62
CA LEU A 42 26.81 24.96 2.19
C LEU A 42 25.48 25.64 1.88
N ILE A 43 24.47 25.47 2.74
CA ILE A 43 23.11 26.04 2.61
C ILE A 43 22.95 27.36 3.40
N GLU A 44 23.57 27.49 4.57
CA GLU A 44 23.36 28.60 5.51
C GLU A 44 24.09 29.91 5.16
N GLU A 45 25.18 29.89 4.38
CA GLU A 45 25.94 31.11 4.06
C GLU A 45 25.25 31.97 2.99
N GLU A 46 24.57 33.03 3.45
CA GLU A 46 23.86 33.97 2.58
C GLU A 46 24.80 34.93 1.83
N GLY A 47 24.71 34.93 0.50
CA GLY A 47 25.25 36.02 -0.32
C GLY A 47 24.42 37.29 -0.19
N GLU A 48 25.05 38.41 0.17
CA GLU A 48 24.47 39.75 0.43
C GLU A 48 23.63 40.37 -0.72
N SER A 49 23.50 39.69 -1.85
CA SER A 49 22.75 40.15 -3.03
C SER A 49 22.24 38.94 -3.81
N PHE A 50 21.06 39.08 -4.42
CA PHE A 50 20.39 37.99 -5.16
C PHE A 50 21.27 37.36 -6.25
N ALA A 51 22.06 38.18 -6.98
CA ALA A 51 23.00 37.69 -7.98
C ALA A 51 24.09 36.81 -7.34
N LYS A 52 24.75 37.30 -6.27
CA LYS A 52 25.72 36.51 -5.49
C LYS A 52 25.10 35.20 -4.98
N LYS A 53 23.84 35.23 -4.51
CA LYS A 53 23.13 34.05 -3.99
C LYS A 53 22.83 33.02 -5.08
N ALA A 54 22.55 33.45 -6.31
CA ALA A 54 22.41 32.57 -7.48
C ALA A 54 23.75 31.96 -7.90
N ASP A 55 24.82 32.77 -8.00
CA ASP A 55 26.17 32.29 -8.35
C ASP A 55 26.70 31.28 -7.32
N LEU A 56 26.56 31.59 -6.03
CA LEU A 56 26.89 30.70 -4.91
C LEU A 56 26.10 29.38 -4.99
N TYR A 57 24.81 29.41 -5.34
CA TYR A 57 24.02 28.20 -5.51
C TYR A 57 24.56 27.31 -6.63
N TYR A 58 24.89 27.86 -7.80
CA TYR A 58 25.44 27.06 -8.91
C TYR A 58 26.82 26.48 -8.60
N HIS A 59 27.67 27.19 -7.86
CA HIS A 59 28.99 26.67 -7.45
C HIS A 59 28.92 25.64 -6.30
N ARG A 60 28.03 25.82 -5.31
CA ARG A 60 27.90 24.92 -4.14
C ARG A 60 27.08 23.67 -4.42
N ARG A 61 26.17 23.70 -5.41
CA ARG A 61 25.33 22.55 -5.78
C ARG A 61 26.13 21.25 -6.04
N PRO A 62 27.24 21.22 -6.80
CA PRO A 62 28.03 19.99 -6.97
C PRO A 62 28.69 19.52 -5.66
N GLU A 63 29.17 20.44 -4.81
CA GLU A 63 29.77 20.10 -3.51
C GLU A 63 28.71 19.48 -2.57
N LEU A 64 27.53 20.10 -2.50
CA LEU A 64 26.40 19.61 -1.72
C LEU A 64 25.92 18.23 -2.20
N VAL A 65 25.86 18.00 -3.52
CA VAL A 65 25.56 16.67 -4.08
C VAL A 65 26.62 15.66 -3.68
N SER A 66 27.91 15.98 -3.75
CA SER A 66 28.98 15.08 -3.30
C SER A 66 28.85 14.69 -1.82
N HIS A 67 28.54 15.65 -0.93
CA HIS A 67 28.33 15.36 0.48
C HIS A 67 27.07 14.49 0.72
N VAL A 68 25.99 14.68 -0.05
CA VAL A 68 24.78 13.83 0.00
C VAL A 68 25.09 12.40 -0.46
N GLU A 69 25.88 12.25 -1.54
CA GLU A 69 26.27 10.93 -2.04
C GLU A 69 27.17 10.18 -1.06
N ASP A 70 28.16 10.84 -0.44
CA ASP A 70 28.99 10.21 0.60
C ASP A 70 28.20 9.94 1.89
N PHE A 71 27.26 10.81 2.29
CA PHE A 71 26.35 10.54 3.41
C PHE A 71 25.50 9.28 3.15
N HIS A 72 24.88 9.19 1.96
CA HIS A 72 24.09 8.04 1.56
C HIS A 72 24.94 6.76 1.47
N ARG A 73 26.21 6.88 1.03
CA ARG A 73 27.17 5.77 1.00
C ARG A 73 27.56 5.31 2.41
N MET A 74 27.81 6.22 3.35
CA MET A 74 28.05 5.86 4.77
C MET A 74 26.82 5.18 5.39
N TYR A 75 25.63 5.70 5.13
CA TYR A 75 24.36 5.12 5.58
C TYR A 75 24.14 3.70 5.01
N ARG A 76 24.38 3.48 3.71
CA ARG A 76 24.25 2.16 3.09
C ARG A 76 25.20 1.15 3.72
N VAL A 77 26.49 1.50 3.89
CA VAL A 77 27.48 0.64 4.57
C VAL A 77 27.10 0.39 6.03
N LEU A 78 26.43 1.33 6.70
CA LEU A 78 25.91 1.16 8.04
C LEU A 78 24.73 0.17 8.11
N ALA A 79 23.76 0.29 7.19
CA ALA A 79 22.65 -0.64 7.05
C ALA A 79 23.14 -2.06 6.71
N GLU A 80 24.00 -2.20 5.70
CA GLU A 80 24.64 -3.47 5.33
C GLU A 80 25.29 -4.15 6.54
N ARG A 81 26.04 -3.40 7.36
CA ARG A 81 26.73 -3.97 8.53
C ARG A 81 25.78 -4.30 9.69
N TYR A 82 24.65 -3.60 9.81
CA TYR A 82 23.57 -3.95 10.74
C TYR A 82 22.86 -5.24 10.32
N ASP A 83 22.61 -5.41 9.02
CA ASP A 83 22.01 -6.63 8.46
C ASP A 83 22.95 -7.84 8.57
N HIS A 84 24.26 -7.65 8.38
CA HIS A 84 25.25 -8.70 8.65
C HIS A 84 25.24 -9.10 10.13
N VAL A 85 25.32 -8.15 11.06
CA VAL A 85 25.29 -8.45 12.51
C VAL A 85 23.98 -9.13 12.89
N THR A 86 22.83 -8.64 12.43
CA THR A 86 21.51 -9.21 12.75
C THR A 86 21.28 -10.57 12.08
N GLY A 87 21.79 -10.76 10.87
CA GLY A 87 21.78 -12.03 10.15
C GLY A 87 22.65 -13.08 10.80
N ASP A 88 23.87 -12.72 11.22
CA ASP A 88 24.77 -13.62 11.94
C ASP A 88 24.25 -13.92 13.36
N LEU A 89 23.56 -12.97 14.01
CA LEU A 89 22.85 -13.20 15.28
C LEU A 89 21.76 -14.26 15.11
N ARG A 90 20.96 -14.18 14.04
CA ARG A 90 19.94 -15.19 13.69
C ARG A 90 20.58 -16.54 13.37
N LYS A 91 21.66 -16.58 12.58
CA LYS A 91 22.43 -17.81 12.28
C LYS A 91 22.99 -18.44 13.56
N ASN A 92 23.54 -17.64 14.48
CA ASN A 92 24.11 -18.13 15.73
C ASN A 92 23.03 -18.73 16.63
N ILE A 93 21.91 -18.04 16.86
CA ILE A 93 20.75 -18.60 17.61
C ILE A 93 20.26 -19.90 16.96
N GLN A 94 20.12 -19.92 15.63
CA GLN A 94 19.67 -21.09 14.88
C GLN A 94 20.71 -22.24 14.86
N SER A 95 22.00 -21.93 15.07
CA SER A 95 23.08 -22.91 15.19
C SER A 95 23.22 -23.42 16.62
N GLU A 96 22.97 -22.59 17.63
CA GLU A 96 22.99 -22.93 19.05
C GLU A 96 21.78 -23.80 19.43
N LEU A 97 20.60 -23.49 18.88
CA LEU A 97 19.43 -24.39 18.89
C LEU A 97 19.71 -25.73 18.21
N LYS A 98 20.50 -25.77 17.12
CA LYS A 98 20.92 -27.03 16.47
C LYS A 98 22.05 -27.74 17.22
N SER A 99 22.86 -27.02 18.00
CA SER A 99 23.96 -27.54 18.81
C SER A 99 23.45 -28.25 20.07
N GLN A 100 22.46 -27.66 20.75
CA GLN A 100 21.75 -28.32 21.86
C GLN A 100 20.67 -29.30 21.37
N GLY A 101 20.22 -29.17 20.13
CA GLY A 101 19.15 -29.95 19.51
C GLY A 101 19.54 -31.34 18.98
N SER A 102 20.19 -32.18 19.79
CA SER A 102 20.31 -33.63 19.51
C SER A 102 19.00 -34.37 19.81
N GLY A 103 17.92 -33.97 19.15
CA GLY A 103 16.58 -34.53 19.25
C GLY A 103 15.74 -34.14 18.05
N SER A 104 15.46 -35.09 17.17
CA SER A 104 14.83 -34.86 15.87
C SER A 104 13.40 -34.34 15.98
N THR A 105 13.05 -33.35 15.14
CA THR A 105 12.16 -33.60 13.99
C THR A 105 12.16 -32.43 13.01
N SER A 106 11.90 -32.75 11.75
CA SER A 106 11.65 -31.84 10.64
C SER A 106 10.27 -32.19 10.09
N ASP A 107 9.52 -31.21 9.56
CA ASP A 107 9.24 -31.21 8.12
C ASP A 107 8.39 -30.03 7.62
N HIS A 108 8.60 -29.73 6.34
CA HIS A 108 7.74 -28.92 5.50
C HIS A 108 7.35 -29.74 4.26
N VAL A 109 6.04 -29.90 4.03
CA VAL A 109 5.38 -29.85 2.69
C VAL A 109 5.48 -31.10 1.77
N LEU A 110 4.35 -31.84 1.74
CA LEU A 110 3.68 -32.56 0.62
C LEU A 110 4.18 -33.93 0.07
N ASP A 111 3.32 -34.95 0.27
CA ASP A 111 2.76 -35.96 -0.67
C ASP A 111 3.65 -36.94 -1.50
N PRO A 112 3.13 -38.13 -1.95
CA PRO A 112 1.97 -38.92 -1.49
C PRO A 112 2.33 -40.40 -1.09
N PRO A 113 1.75 -41.50 -1.63
CA PRO A 113 0.95 -42.45 -0.83
C PRO A 113 1.62 -43.78 -0.40
N SER A 114 0.93 -44.48 0.51
CA SER A 114 1.14 -45.82 1.12
C SER A 114 1.34 -46.99 0.10
N PRO A 115 1.81 -48.23 0.48
CA PRO A 115 1.56 -48.93 1.76
C PRO A 115 2.62 -49.94 2.31
N SER A 116 2.23 -50.66 3.38
CA SER A 116 2.85 -51.83 4.07
C SER A 116 4.10 -51.54 4.95
N SER A 117 4.13 -51.88 6.27
CA SER A 117 4.19 -53.19 6.98
C SER A 117 5.61 -53.79 7.03
N VAL A 118 6.22 -54.25 8.15
CA VAL A 118 5.74 -54.66 9.49
C VAL A 118 6.66 -54.13 10.63
N HIS A 119 6.14 -54.09 11.86
CA HIS A 119 6.75 -53.66 13.14
C HIS A 119 8.04 -54.36 13.64
N SER A 120 8.76 -53.61 14.50
CA SER A 120 9.49 -54.03 15.71
C SER A 120 9.27 -52.93 16.79
N SER A 121 9.10 -53.14 18.10
CA SER A 121 8.93 -54.36 18.92
C SER A 121 8.13 -54.07 20.22
N GLU A 122 7.52 -55.11 20.78
CA GLU A 122 7.45 -55.43 22.22
C GLU A 122 7.21 -54.33 23.30
N VAL A 123 5.98 -54.27 23.85
CA VAL A 123 5.72 -54.03 25.30
C VAL A 123 4.49 -54.83 25.75
N THR A 124 4.56 -55.44 26.94
CA THR A 124 3.44 -55.99 27.73
C THR A 124 3.70 -55.67 29.23
N PRO A 125 2.77 -55.89 30.21
CA PRO A 125 1.41 -56.41 30.11
C PRO A 125 0.31 -55.59 30.85
N GLU A 126 -0.96 -55.90 30.60
CA GLU A 126 -2.02 -55.84 31.62
C GLU A 126 -2.63 -57.25 31.81
N SER A 127 -3.22 -57.54 32.97
CA SER A 127 -3.79 -58.86 33.26
C SER A 127 -5.16 -58.80 33.96
N LYS A 128 -6.15 -59.53 33.43
CA LYS A 128 -7.46 -59.75 34.06
C LYS A 128 -7.94 -61.19 33.91
N LEU A 129 -7.71 -61.97 34.97
CA LEU A 129 -8.58 -63.03 35.52
C LEU A 129 -9.48 -63.85 34.56
N GLN A 130 -9.04 -65.06 34.22
CA GLN A 130 -9.88 -66.27 34.18
C GLN A 130 -8.95 -67.49 34.40
N ARG A 131 -8.91 -68.14 35.57
CA ARG A 131 -9.90 -68.98 36.29
C ARG A 131 -9.79 -70.47 35.93
N ARG A 132 -9.19 -71.22 36.87
CA ARG A 132 -9.30 -72.67 37.13
C ARG A 132 -8.86 -73.65 36.03
N LYS A 133 -7.75 -74.35 36.32
CA LYS A 133 -7.67 -75.80 36.12
C LYS A 133 -8.24 -76.46 37.38
N ALA A 134 -9.19 -77.39 37.25
CA ALA A 134 -9.75 -78.14 38.39
C ALA A 134 -10.14 -79.55 37.92
N SER A 135 -9.80 -80.57 38.71
CA SER A 135 -10.05 -81.98 38.36
C SER A 135 -11.41 -82.47 38.87
N SER A 136 -12.10 -83.24 38.03
CA SER A 136 -12.94 -84.40 38.34
C SER A 136 -13.95 -84.37 39.51
N ARG A 137 -15.23 -84.60 39.19
CA ARG A 137 -16.20 -85.23 40.11
C ARG A 137 -17.24 -86.06 39.34
N ALA A 138 -17.60 -87.21 39.92
CA ALA A 138 -18.78 -88.05 39.65
C ALA A 138 -18.86 -88.89 38.35
N ALA A 139 -18.35 -90.12 38.46
CA ALA A 139 -19.11 -91.38 38.29
C ALA A 139 -18.46 -92.42 39.25
N GLY A 140 -19.08 -93.52 39.68
CA GLY A 140 -20.42 -94.04 39.43
C GLY A 140 -20.40 -95.57 39.25
N PHE A 141 -21.14 -96.30 40.11
CA PHE A 141 -21.42 -97.76 40.10
C PHE A 141 -20.38 -98.78 40.65
N ASP A 142 -20.95 -99.75 41.38
CA ASP A 142 -20.72 -101.21 41.47
C ASP A 142 -19.52 -101.92 42.15
N PHE A 143 -19.85 -102.56 43.30
CA PHE A 143 -20.04 -104.03 43.45
C PHE A 143 -18.85 -104.99 43.76
N PHE A 144 -18.77 -105.36 45.06
CA PHE A 144 -18.73 -106.75 45.59
C PHE A 144 -17.41 -107.58 45.66
N LEU A 145 -17.22 -108.24 46.83
CA LEU A 145 -16.15 -109.20 47.22
C LEU A 145 -14.72 -108.64 47.27
N GLY A 146 -13.77 -109.10 48.11
CA GLY A 146 -13.72 -110.12 49.17
C GLY A 146 -12.29 -110.06 49.81
N SER A 147 -11.74 -110.99 50.61
CA SER A 147 -12.24 -112.11 51.43
C SER A 147 -11.04 -112.75 52.16
N GLY A 148 -11.15 -113.13 53.45
CA GLY A 148 -10.14 -113.87 54.23
C GLY A 148 -9.00 -113.01 54.83
N GLY A 149 -8.39 -113.32 55.99
CA GLY A 149 -8.50 -114.51 56.88
C GLY A 149 -7.23 -115.38 56.86
N SER A 150 -6.83 -116.11 57.90
CA SER A 150 -7.33 -116.22 59.29
C SER A 150 -6.22 -116.83 60.17
N SER A 151 -6.32 -116.72 61.51
CA SER A 151 -5.66 -117.66 62.42
C SER A 151 -6.52 -118.92 62.60
N ASP A 152 -5.90 -120.04 63.02
CA ASP A 152 -6.59 -121.29 63.34
C ASP A 152 -7.41 -121.21 64.64
N LEU A 153 -8.55 -121.93 64.69
CA LEU A 153 -8.72 -123.13 65.55
C LEU A 153 -10.15 -123.73 65.50
N SER A 154 -10.22 -125.04 65.18
CA SER A 154 -11.18 -126.04 65.69
C SER A 154 -12.68 -126.06 65.27
N ARG A 155 -13.10 -127.22 64.73
CA ARG A 155 -14.40 -127.93 64.83
C ARG A 155 -14.16 -129.37 64.29
N LYS A 156 -14.66 -130.51 64.79
CA LYS A 156 -15.92 -130.99 65.44
C LYS A 156 -16.76 -131.84 64.47
N GLY A 157 -16.73 -133.17 64.68
CA GLY A 157 -17.52 -134.26 64.07
C GLY A 157 -16.81 -135.59 64.39
N SER A 158 -17.39 -136.63 64.99
CA SER A 158 -18.63 -137.42 64.72
C SER A 158 -18.37 -138.63 63.81
N ASP A 159 -18.91 -139.84 64.04
CA ASP A 159 -19.50 -140.54 65.22
C ASP A 159 -19.60 -142.05 64.85
N GLY A 160 -19.82 -143.05 65.73
CA GLY A 160 -20.01 -143.09 67.19
C GLY A 160 -21.20 -143.99 67.60
N GLY A 161 -20.99 -145.12 68.31
CA GLY A 161 -22.13 -145.94 68.81
C GLY A 161 -21.87 -147.25 69.58
N SER A 162 -22.65 -147.45 70.67
CA SER A 162 -23.32 -148.69 71.18
C SER A 162 -22.52 -149.99 71.52
N TYR A 163 -22.84 -150.83 72.53
CA TYR A 163 -24.01 -151.00 73.44
C TYR A 163 -23.75 -151.89 74.72
N LEU A 164 -24.43 -151.59 75.86
CA LEU A 164 -25.04 -152.46 76.94
C LEU A 164 -24.26 -153.68 77.58
N PHE A 165 -23.88 -153.69 78.90
CA PHE A 165 -24.56 -154.24 80.15
C PHE A 165 -24.12 -155.69 80.60
N SER A 166 -24.25 -156.25 81.83
CA SER A 166 -24.36 -155.82 83.28
C SER A 166 -24.38 -157.03 84.30
N SER A 167 -24.25 -156.80 85.65
CA SER A 167 -24.80 -157.59 86.82
C SER A 167 -24.13 -158.90 87.37
N GLU A 168 -24.27 -159.40 88.64
CA GLU A 168 -24.44 -158.88 90.06
C GLU A 168 -24.43 -160.01 91.19
N SER A 169 -24.18 -159.66 92.49
CA SER A 169 -24.51 -160.27 93.84
C SER A 169 -23.87 -161.53 94.56
N ASP A 170 -23.51 -161.32 95.87
CA ASP A 170 -23.67 -162.04 97.20
C ASP A 170 -22.95 -163.35 97.75
N SER A 171 -22.27 -163.19 98.94
CA SER A 171 -22.12 -163.97 100.26
C SER A 171 -21.53 -165.41 100.59
N ASP A 172 -20.61 -165.47 101.61
CA ASP A 172 -20.48 -166.30 102.90
C ASP A 172 -20.22 -167.87 102.99
N SER A 173 -19.72 -168.57 104.07
CA SER A 173 -18.92 -168.33 105.35
C SER A 173 -18.50 -169.61 106.22
N GLU A 174 -17.51 -169.49 107.16
CA GLU A 174 -17.25 -170.20 108.51
C GLU A 174 -16.66 -171.67 108.78
N PHE A 175 -16.04 -171.87 110.01
CA PHE A 175 -15.66 -173.10 110.84
C PHE A 175 -14.40 -174.03 110.52
N ASP A 176 -13.71 -174.86 111.38
CA ASP A 176 -13.49 -175.06 112.88
C ASP A 176 -12.31 -176.10 113.27
N GLU A 177 -12.22 -176.74 114.48
CA GLU A 177 -10.99 -177.39 115.12
C GLU A 177 -11.02 -178.89 115.70
N THR A 178 -9.85 -179.58 115.77
CA THR A 178 -9.30 -180.71 116.64
C THR A 178 -9.86 -182.19 116.75
N ASN A 179 -9.59 -182.95 117.87
CA ASN A 179 -9.19 -184.41 117.96
C ASN A 179 -9.96 -185.34 119.02
N GLU A 180 -9.52 -186.62 119.20
CA GLU A 180 -10.07 -187.87 119.86
C GLU A 180 -9.90 -188.07 121.44
N VAL A 181 -10.27 -189.10 122.28
CA VAL A 181 -11.17 -190.35 122.47
C VAL A 181 -10.84 -190.98 123.91
N ASN A 182 -11.46 -191.89 124.73
CA ASN A 182 -12.57 -192.93 124.79
C ASN A 182 -13.37 -192.89 126.17
N ASP A 183 -13.73 -193.88 127.07
CA ASP A 183 -13.64 -195.38 127.31
C ASP A 183 -14.64 -195.93 128.43
N ASP A 184 -14.48 -197.19 128.92
CA ASP A 184 -14.97 -197.91 130.16
C ASP A 184 -16.16 -198.96 130.14
N GLY A 185 -16.26 -199.86 131.17
CA GLY A 185 -16.99 -201.17 131.18
C GLY A 185 -17.92 -201.51 132.39
N ILE A 186 -17.97 -202.79 132.87
CA ILE A 186 -18.73 -203.21 134.11
C ILE A 186 -18.47 -204.66 134.63
N SER A 187 -18.75 -204.88 135.95
CA SER A 187 -18.85 -206.19 136.68
C SER A 187 -17.53 -206.89 137.08
N SER A 188 -17.41 -207.77 138.11
CA SER A 188 -18.31 -208.29 139.19
C SER A 188 -17.47 -209.15 140.20
N ARG A 189 -17.84 -209.49 141.46
CA ARG A 189 -18.96 -209.07 142.33
C ARG A 189 -18.71 -209.18 143.86
N LEU A 190 -18.49 -210.39 144.44
CA LEU A 190 -18.62 -210.63 145.91
C LEU A 190 -17.31 -210.62 146.73
N GLN A 191 -16.13 -210.84 146.13
CA GLN A 191 -14.86 -211.01 146.88
C GLN A 191 -13.72 -210.06 146.47
N GLN A 192 -13.53 -209.75 145.17
CA GLN A 192 -12.64 -208.66 144.74
C GLN A 192 -13.15 -207.26 145.13
N ARG A 193 -14.31 -207.19 145.80
CA ARG A 193 -14.89 -206.02 146.46
C ARG A 193 -13.89 -205.23 147.32
N VAL A 194 -12.95 -205.89 148.00
CA VAL A 194 -11.94 -205.20 148.83
C VAL A 194 -10.97 -204.38 147.98
N HIS A 195 -10.60 -204.86 146.80
CA HIS A 195 -9.64 -204.19 145.91
C HIS A 195 -10.30 -203.06 145.11
N HIS A 196 -11.54 -203.27 144.63
CA HIS A 196 -12.30 -202.21 143.94
C HIS A 196 -12.66 -201.03 144.85
N LEU A 197 -12.73 -201.24 146.18
CA LEU A 197 -12.82 -200.16 147.17
C LEU A 197 -11.55 -199.31 147.28
N GLU A 198 -10.40 -199.80 146.79
CA GLU A 198 -9.16 -199.03 146.66
C GLU A 198 -9.19 -198.17 145.37
N ASP A 199 -9.77 -198.69 144.28
CA ASP A 199 -10.01 -197.93 143.04
C ASP A 199 -11.05 -196.81 143.22
N GLU A 200 -12.19 -197.09 143.87
CA GLU A 200 -13.23 -196.09 144.20
C GLU A 200 -12.65 -194.91 145.02
N LEU A 201 -11.63 -195.18 145.86
CA LEU A 201 -10.89 -194.16 146.63
C LEU A 201 -9.81 -193.42 145.81
N HIS A 202 -9.32 -194.01 144.70
CA HIS A 202 -8.35 -193.39 143.82
C HIS A 202 -9.01 -192.48 142.78
N GLU A 203 -10.15 -192.90 142.22
CA GLU A 203 -10.88 -192.15 141.20
C GLU A 203 -11.51 -190.85 141.75
N LEU A 204 -12.07 -190.89 142.96
CA LEU A 204 -12.59 -189.68 143.62
C LEU A 204 -11.47 -188.68 144.00
N ARG A 205 -10.23 -189.15 144.21
CA ARG A 205 -9.05 -188.29 144.35
C ARG A 205 -8.60 -187.67 143.02
N GLN A 206 -8.90 -188.30 141.88
CA GLN A 206 -8.68 -187.70 140.56
C GLN A 206 -9.73 -186.63 140.24
N LYS A 207 -11.01 -186.89 140.50
CA LYS A 207 -12.09 -185.92 140.27
C LYS A 207 -11.93 -184.64 141.12
N LEU A 208 -11.32 -184.74 142.30
CA LEU A 208 -10.92 -183.57 143.10
C LEU A 208 -9.87 -182.69 142.37
N LYS A 209 -8.90 -183.28 141.66
CA LYS A 209 -7.94 -182.52 140.84
C LYS A 209 -8.57 -181.90 139.61
N GLU A 210 -9.40 -182.64 138.88
CA GLU A 210 -10.07 -182.15 137.68
C GLU A 210 -10.98 -180.93 137.97
N GLN A 211 -11.51 -180.84 139.19
CA GLN A 211 -12.28 -179.67 139.65
C GLN A 211 -11.38 -178.45 139.95
N GLU A 212 -10.18 -178.66 140.50
CA GLU A 212 -9.22 -177.58 140.76
C GLU A 212 -8.58 -177.05 139.46
N GLU A 213 -8.26 -177.92 138.51
CA GLU A 213 -7.68 -177.52 137.21
C GLU A 213 -8.67 -176.72 136.36
N LYS A 214 -9.94 -177.15 136.27
CA LYS A 214 -10.99 -176.43 135.50
C LYS A 214 -11.14 -174.97 135.95
N SER A 215 -11.15 -174.72 137.26
CA SER A 215 -11.28 -173.35 137.80
C SER A 215 -10.10 -172.42 137.44
N TYR A 216 -8.91 -172.95 137.15
CA TYR A 216 -7.75 -172.15 136.71
C TYR A 216 -7.76 -171.84 135.21
N HIS A 217 -8.36 -172.72 134.39
CA HIS A 217 -8.52 -172.47 132.96
C HIS A 217 -9.63 -171.43 132.67
N GLU A 218 -10.77 -171.51 133.35
CA GLU A 218 -11.91 -170.58 133.21
C GLU A 218 -11.46 -169.10 133.29
N HIS A 219 -10.70 -168.76 134.32
CA HIS A 219 -10.27 -167.38 134.58
C HIS A 219 -9.18 -166.87 133.61
N ARG A 220 -8.44 -167.78 132.96
CA ARG A 220 -7.42 -167.42 131.97
C ARG A 220 -8.06 -167.03 130.63
N ASN A 221 -9.09 -167.74 130.20
CA ASN A 221 -9.76 -167.51 128.92
C ASN A 221 -10.46 -166.14 128.89
N VAL A 222 -11.12 -165.73 129.99
CA VAL A 222 -11.74 -164.40 130.13
C VAL A 222 -10.75 -163.25 129.89
N LYS A 223 -9.47 -163.44 130.24
CA LYS A 223 -8.44 -162.41 130.05
C LYS A 223 -7.75 -162.45 128.68
N ILE A 224 -7.94 -163.53 127.91
CA ILE A 224 -7.47 -163.63 126.53
C ILE A 224 -8.46 -162.90 125.61
N LEU A 225 -9.76 -163.22 125.72
CA LEU A 225 -10.83 -162.58 124.95
C LEU A 225 -10.81 -161.04 125.05
N ALA A 226 -10.61 -160.49 126.25
CA ALA A 226 -10.55 -159.04 126.46
C ALA A 226 -9.37 -158.35 125.74
N LEU A 227 -8.26 -159.06 125.47
CA LEU A 227 -7.14 -158.53 124.70
C LEU A 227 -7.34 -158.72 123.19
N GLU A 228 -8.01 -159.79 122.77
CA GLU A 228 -8.37 -160.05 121.37
C GLU A 228 -9.41 -159.03 120.86
N GLU A 229 -10.35 -158.62 121.70
CA GLU A 229 -11.31 -157.56 121.42
C GLU A 229 -10.63 -156.18 121.29
N GLU A 230 -9.66 -155.86 122.16
CA GLU A 230 -8.87 -154.62 122.10
C GLU A 230 -7.97 -154.56 120.85
N VAL A 231 -7.33 -155.68 120.47
CA VAL A 231 -6.55 -155.81 119.22
C VAL A 231 -7.44 -155.68 117.98
N SER A 232 -8.66 -156.23 118.02
CA SER A 232 -9.62 -156.14 116.91
C SER A 232 -10.07 -154.70 116.68
N ALA A 233 -10.35 -153.95 117.75
CA ALA A 233 -10.68 -152.52 117.68
C ALA A 233 -9.52 -151.68 117.12
N ALA A 234 -8.28 -151.98 117.52
CA ALA A 234 -7.08 -151.28 117.01
C ALA A 234 -6.86 -151.51 115.51
N ASN A 235 -7.03 -152.74 115.02
CA ASN A 235 -6.90 -153.07 113.59
C ASN A 235 -7.96 -152.37 112.74
N TRP A 236 -9.21 -152.30 113.21
CA TRP A 236 -10.29 -151.59 112.50
C TRP A 236 -9.97 -150.08 112.37
N ALA A 237 -9.52 -149.44 113.45
CA ALA A 237 -9.13 -148.03 113.44
C ALA A 237 -7.97 -147.77 112.46
N LEU A 238 -6.95 -148.64 112.42
CA LEU A 238 -5.82 -148.52 111.50
C LEU A 238 -6.26 -148.55 110.04
N HIS A 239 -7.15 -149.48 109.68
CA HIS A 239 -7.63 -149.62 108.30
C HIS A 239 -8.47 -148.40 107.84
N THR A 240 -9.25 -147.78 108.76
CA THR A 240 -9.95 -146.52 108.43
C THR A 240 -8.98 -145.37 108.17
N ALA A 241 -7.90 -145.24 108.95
CA ALA A 241 -6.88 -144.22 108.75
C ALA A 241 -6.09 -144.40 107.44
N GLU A 242 -5.78 -145.64 107.05
CA GLU A 242 -5.14 -145.95 105.75
C GLU A 242 -6.00 -145.48 104.57
N SER A 243 -7.33 -145.66 104.65
CA SER A 243 -8.26 -145.23 103.61
C SER A 243 -8.31 -143.71 103.46
N GLU A 244 -8.33 -142.97 104.57
CA GLU A 244 -8.25 -141.49 104.56
C GLU A 244 -6.93 -140.97 103.99
N ILE A 245 -5.80 -141.61 104.33
CA ILE A 245 -4.47 -141.25 103.81
C ILE A 245 -4.42 -141.42 102.27
N LEU A 246 -5.03 -142.49 101.74
CA LEU A 246 -5.07 -142.75 100.30
C LEU A 246 -5.88 -141.67 99.56
N ASP A 247 -7.04 -141.30 100.09
CA ASP A 247 -7.93 -140.30 99.48
C ASP A 247 -7.38 -138.86 99.59
N LEU A 248 -6.71 -138.51 100.70
CA LEU A 248 -5.95 -137.26 100.84
C LEU A 248 -4.77 -137.19 99.86
N LYS A 249 -4.04 -138.30 99.66
CA LYS A 249 -2.91 -138.36 98.73
C LYS A 249 -3.35 -138.13 97.28
N LYS A 250 -4.51 -138.67 96.89
CA LYS A 250 -5.12 -138.42 95.57
C LYS A 250 -5.48 -136.94 95.38
N LYS A 251 -6.14 -136.33 96.38
CA LYS A 251 -6.48 -134.89 96.36
C LYS A 251 -5.23 -134.01 96.25
N LEU A 252 -4.12 -134.38 96.88
CA LEU A 252 -2.86 -133.66 96.77
C LEU A 252 -2.31 -133.69 95.34
N GLU A 253 -2.31 -134.85 94.68
CA GLU A 253 -1.87 -135.01 93.28
C GLU A 253 -2.73 -134.16 92.32
N ASP A 254 -4.05 -134.21 92.47
CA ASP A 254 -4.99 -133.41 91.67
C ASP A 254 -4.73 -131.90 91.84
N THR A 255 -4.44 -131.42 93.06
CA THR A 255 -4.06 -130.01 93.29
C THR A 255 -2.70 -129.63 92.72
N ASN A 256 -1.73 -130.56 92.72
CA ASN A 256 -0.40 -130.33 92.18
C ASN A 256 -0.42 -130.18 90.64
N VAL A 257 -1.18 -131.04 89.95
CA VAL A 257 -1.42 -130.92 88.50
C VAL A 257 -2.14 -129.61 88.16
N SER A 258 -3.10 -129.18 88.98
CA SER A 258 -3.77 -127.88 88.81
C SER A 258 -2.84 -126.68 89.02
N LEU A 259 -1.83 -126.79 89.91
CA LEU A 259 -0.82 -125.74 90.10
C LEU A 259 0.15 -125.66 88.92
N GLU A 260 0.63 -126.80 88.40
CA GLU A 260 1.48 -126.81 87.19
C GLU A 260 0.78 -126.16 85.98
N TYR A 261 -0.53 -126.37 85.82
CA TYR A 261 -1.29 -125.70 84.77
C TYR A 261 -1.35 -124.17 85.01
N LYS A 262 -1.61 -123.75 86.25
CA LYS A 262 -1.68 -122.34 86.65
C LYS A 262 -0.35 -121.60 86.48
N ASP A 263 0.79 -122.21 86.80
CA ASP A 263 2.11 -121.59 86.59
C ASP A 263 2.49 -121.49 85.11
N LYS A 264 2.09 -122.45 84.27
CA LYS A 264 2.29 -122.37 82.81
C LYS A 264 1.42 -121.27 82.19
N GLU A 265 0.16 -121.16 82.62
CA GLU A 265 -0.76 -120.07 82.26
C GLU A 265 -0.18 -118.70 82.66
N LEU A 266 0.22 -118.55 83.93
CA LEU A 266 0.76 -117.32 84.51
C LEU A 266 2.14 -116.93 83.91
N SER A 267 2.96 -117.91 83.53
CA SER A 267 4.20 -117.68 82.76
C SER A 267 3.90 -117.12 81.36
N SER A 268 2.88 -117.67 80.68
CA SER A 268 2.47 -117.17 79.36
C SER A 268 1.89 -115.75 79.42
N GLU A 269 1.14 -115.42 80.47
CA GLU A 269 0.58 -114.08 80.66
C GLU A 269 1.66 -113.06 81.04
N LYS A 270 2.63 -113.42 81.89
CA LYS A 270 3.81 -112.59 82.19
C LYS A 270 4.60 -112.23 80.93
N LYS A 271 4.68 -113.13 79.95
CA LYS A 271 5.33 -112.83 78.67
C LYS A 271 4.51 -111.82 77.86
N LYS A 272 3.20 -112.05 77.70
CA LYS A 272 2.30 -111.10 77.02
C LYS A 272 2.33 -109.71 77.66
N THR A 273 2.41 -109.60 78.99
CA THR A 273 2.52 -108.29 79.66
C THR A 273 3.83 -107.60 79.35
N ALA A 274 4.96 -108.31 79.28
CA ALA A 274 6.24 -107.73 78.88
C ALA A 274 6.22 -107.28 77.41
N ASP A 275 5.68 -108.11 76.50
CA ASP A 275 5.52 -107.78 75.08
C ASP A 275 4.61 -106.53 74.90
N LEU A 276 3.57 -106.38 75.74
CA LEU A 276 2.68 -105.21 75.77
C LEU A 276 3.32 -103.96 76.41
N GLU A 277 4.18 -104.12 77.43
CA GLU A 277 4.93 -103.02 78.04
C GLU A 277 5.95 -102.43 77.03
N GLU A 278 6.68 -103.28 76.31
CA GLU A 278 7.59 -102.84 75.24
C GLU A 278 6.84 -102.12 74.11
N LEU A 279 5.70 -102.67 73.67
CA LEU A 279 4.86 -102.04 72.66
C LEU A 279 4.25 -100.72 73.15
N THR A 280 3.91 -100.61 74.44
CA THR A 280 3.44 -99.37 75.06
C THR A 280 4.53 -98.30 75.06
N ILE A 281 5.78 -98.66 75.40
CA ILE A 281 6.94 -97.75 75.35
C ILE A 281 7.20 -97.28 73.91
N MET A 282 7.13 -98.18 72.92
CA MET A 282 7.26 -97.80 71.50
C MET A 282 6.16 -96.84 71.04
N LEU A 283 4.90 -97.10 71.39
CA LEU A 283 3.79 -96.18 71.07
C LEU A 283 3.92 -94.84 71.80
N GLN A 284 4.40 -94.83 73.05
CA GLN A 284 4.63 -93.60 73.81
C GLN A 284 5.75 -92.75 73.20
N ASN A 285 6.83 -93.38 72.72
CA ASN A 285 7.90 -92.68 72.00
C ASN A 285 7.40 -92.13 70.65
N ALA A 286 6.71 -92.94 69.84
CA ALA A 286 6.14 -92.47 68.57
C ALA A 286 5.12 -91.33 68.75
N ALA A 287 4.36 -91.34 69.86
CA ALA A 287 3.46 -90.25 70.22
C ALA A 287 4.22 -88.97 70.64
N LEU A 288 5.40 -89.08 71.25
CA LEU A 288 6.28 -87.95 71.54
C LEU A 288 6.94 -87.41 70.26
N ASP A 289 7.36 -88.28 69.35
CA ASP A 289 7.94 -87.88 68.06
C ASP A 289 6.91 -87.13 67.19
N HIS A 290 5.71 -87.68 67.01
CA HIS A 290 4.63 -86.97 66.30
C HIS A 290 4.15 -85.70 67.02
N LYS A 291 4.23 -85.65 68.36
CA LYS A 291 3.99 -84.41 69.10
C LYS A 291 5.06 -83.36 68.77
N HIS A 292 6.34 -83.75 68.74
CA HIS A 292 7.42 -82.84 68.37
C HIS A 292 7.32 -82.40 66.90
N GLU A 293 7.03 -83.31 65.98
CA GLU A 293 6.77 -83.03 64.57
C GLU A 293 5.61 -82.04 64.39
N THR A 294 4.49 -82.23 65.08
CA THR A 294 3.35 -81.30 65.01
C THR A 294 3.63 -79.96 65.69
N GLU A 295 4.43 -79.91 66.76
CA GLU A 295 4.93 -78.65 67.35
C GLU A 295 5.88 -77.90 66.40
N VAL A 296 6.78 -78.61 65.70
CA VAL A 296 7.70 -78.04 64.70
C VAL A 296 6.94 -77.54 63.46
N LEU A 297 6.01 -78.34 62.91
CA LEU A 297 5.16 -77.93 61.81
C LEU A 297 4.27 -76.75 62.19
N LYS A 298 3.70 -76.73 63.40
CA LYS A 298 2.97 -75.58 63.92
C LYS A 298 3.86 -74.34 63.99
N ALA A 299 5.06 -74.43 64.57
CA ALA A 299 6.02 -73.33 64.61
C ALA A 299 6.41 -72.82 63.21
N ALA A 300 6.56 -73.70 62.22
CA ALA A 300 6.82 -73.34 60.82
C ALA A 300 5.62 -72.65 60.15
N THR A 301 4.39 -73.11 60.38
CA THR A 301 3.17 -72.43 59.88
C THR A 301 2.96 -71.08 60.55
N GLU A 302 3.26 -70.94 61.84
CA GLU A 302 3.24 -69.65 62.52
C GLU A 302 4.32 -68.71 62.03
N ALA A 303 5.55 -69.20 61.75
CA ALA A 303 6.64 -68.39 61.23
C ALA A 303 6.35 -67.88 59.81
N THR A 304 5.84 -68.74 58.93
CA THR A 304 5.43 -68.34 57.57
C THR A 304 4.20 -67.42 57.59
N ALA A 305 3.22 -67.64 58.47
CA ALA A 305 2.12 -66.70 58.66
C ALA A 305 2.60 -65.32 59.15
N LYS A 306 3.57 -65.27 60.09
CA LYS A 306 4.20 -64.02 60.55
C LYS A 306 4.94 -63.33 59.41
N GLN A 307 5.67 -64.06 58.56
CA GLN A 307 6.33 -63.52 57.35
C GLN A 307 5.31 -62.91 56.38
N PHE A 308 4.23 -63.63 56.05
CA PHE A 308 3.18 -63.11 55.16
C PHE A 308 2.47 -61.88 55.74
N LEU A 309 2.26 -61.80 57.06
CA LEU A 309 1.70 -60.61 57.71
C LEU A 309 2.62 -59.40 57.61
N SER A 310 3.94 -59.57 57.79
CA SER A 310 4.90 -58.48 57.51
C SER A 310 4.93 -58.09 56.03
N GLU A 311 4.90 -59.06 55.12
CA GLU A 311 4.87 -58.83 53.66
C GLU A 311 3.59 -58.14 53.17
N LEU A 312 2.46 -58.34 53.85
CA LEU A 312 1.20 -57.62 53.61
C LEU A 312 1.29 -56.19 54.16
N SER A 313 1.76 -56.01 55.39
CA SER A 313 1.97 -54.68 55.99
C SER A 313 2.90 -53.80 55.14
N ASP A 314 4.00 -54.36 54.63
CA ASP A 314 4.93 -53.66 53.73
C ASP A 314 4.31 -53.31 52.37
N ARG A 315 3.42 -54.16 51.84
CA ARG A 315 2.67 -53.86 50.61
C ARG A 315 1.61 -52.80 50.84
N ASP A 316 0.85 -52.86 51.93
CA ASP A 316 -0.15 -51.86 52.29
C ASP A 316 0.49 -50.49 52.56
N PHE A 317 1.68 -50.44 53.19
CA PHE A 317 2.46 -49.23 53.33
C PHE A 317 2.85 -48.64 51.97
N LYS A 318 3.41 -49.46 51.07
CA LYS A 318 3.80 -49.03 49.70
C LYS A 318 2.59 -48.62 48.85
N ILE A 319 1.44 -49.28 48.99
CA ILE A 319 0.19 -48.91 48.33
C ILE A 319 -0.28 -47.53 48.84
N LYS A 320 -0.18 -47.27 50.15
CA LYS A 320 -0.52 -45.97 50.75
C LYS A 320 0.43 -44.86 50.34
N GLU A 321 1.73 -45.15 50.23
CA GLU A 321 2.75 -44.25 49.70
C GLU A 321 2.44 -43.87 48.24
N ARG A 322 2.21 -44.85 47.36
CA ARG A 322 1.85 -44.59 45.95
C ARG A 322 0.48 -43.93 45.77
N ALA A 323 -0.47 -44.17 46.67
CA ALA A 323 -1.73 -43.44 46.68
C ALA A 323 -1.52 -41.95 47.02
N ASN A 324 -0.66 -41.64 47.99
CA ASN A 324 -0.29 -40.27 48.33
C ASN A 324 0.48 -39.58 47.20
N GLU A 325 1.46 -40.27 46.57
CA GLU A 325 2.17 -39.76 45.38
C GLU A 325 1.19 -39.39 44.26
N LEU A 326 0.22 -40.27 43.97
CA LEU A 326 -0.78 -40.06 42.91
C LEU A 326 -1.73 -38.90 43.24
N VAL A 327 -2.12 -38.73 44.51
CA VAL A 327 -2.91 -37.57 44.96
C VAL A 327 -2.10 -36.27 44.82
N ASN A 328 -0.85 -36.26 45.27
CA ASN A 328 0.04 -35.10 45.16
C ASN A 328 0.27 -34.71 43.69
N ALA A 329 0.55 -35.68 42.82
CA ALA A 329 0.72 -35.46 41.39
C ALA A 329 -0.57 -34.89 40.75
N LYS A 330 -1.74 -35.43 41.10
CA LYS A 330 -3.04 -34.91 40.64
C LYS A 330 -3.29 -33.47 41.11
N GLU A 331 -2.91 -33.13 42.34
CA GLU A 331 -3.04 -31.76 42.85
C GLU A 331 -2.08 -30.78 42.13
N MET A 332 -0.85 -31.22 41.84
CA MET A 332 0.11 -30.44 41.05
C MET A 332 -0.39 -30.22 39.61
N PHE A 333 -0.88 -31.26 38.92
CA PHE A 333 -1.50 -31.12 37.61
C PHE A 333 -2.74 -30.20 37.64
N PHE A 334 -3.52 -30.21 38.72
CA PHE A 334 -4.66 -29.30 38.84
C PHE A 334 -4.23 -27.84 39.02
N LYS A 335 -3.16 -27.57 39.78
CA LYS A 335 -2.56 -26.22 39.93
C LYS A 335 -1.95 -25.72 38.62
N GLU A 336 -1.18 -26.57 37.93
CA GLU A 336 -0.60 -26.27 36.63
C GLU A 336 -1.69 -26.00 35.59
N LYS A 337 -2.70 -26.87 35.50
CA LYS A 337 -3.88 -26.66 34.66
C LYS A 337 -4.55 -25.31 34.96
N SER A 338 -4.81 -24.99 36.22
CA SER A 338 -5.44 -23.72 36.62
C SER A 338 -4.58 -22.51 36.22
N SER A 339 -3.26 -22.64 36.30
CA SER A 339 -2.30 -21.61 35.86
C SER A 339 -2.32 -21.43 34.34
N LEU A 340 -2.43 -22.51 33.56
CA LEU A 340 -2.53 -22.45 32.11
C LEU A 340 -3.88 -21.90 31.64
N GLU A 341 -4.99 -22.27 32.30
CA GLU A 341 -6.31 -21.69 32.04
C GLU A 341 -6.34 -20.18 32.33
N GLY A 342 -5.65 -19.73 33.39
CA GLY A 342 -5.45 -18.29 33.65
C GLY A 342 -4.63 -17.58 32.56
N GLN A 343 -3.49 -18.15 32.17
CA GLN A 343 -2.66 -17.58 31.10
C GLN A 343 -3.38 -17.53 29.74
N LEU A 344 -4.23 -18.50 29.44
CA LEU A 344 -5.09 -18.49 28.25
C LEU A 344 -6.10 -17.34 28.31
N ALA A 345 -6.77 -17.13 29.46
CA ALA A 345 -7.69 -16.01 29.62
C ALA A 345 -7.01 -14.63 29.50
N ASP A 346 -5.80 -14.48 30.05
CA ASP A 346 -4.98 -13.26 29.88
C ASP A 346 -4.62 -13.02 28.40
N LEU A 347 -4.21 -14.08 27.68
CA LEU A 347 -3.90 -14.01 26.25
C LEU A 347 -5.14 -13.71 25.39
N GLU A 348 -6.30 -14.28 25.72
CA GLU A 348 -7.58 -13.95 25.07
C GLU A 348 -7.98 -12.49 25.31
N GLY A 349 -7.79 -11.97 26.52
CA GLY A 349 -8.01 -10.56 26.86
C GLY A 349 -7.12 -9.62 26.03
N VAL A 350 -5.82 -9.92 25.92
CA VAL A 350 -4.88 -9.16 25.07
C VAL A 350 -5.26 -9.27 23.59
N ASN A 351 -5.69 -10.44 23.13
CA ASN A 351 -6.12 -10.67 21.74
C ASN A 351 -7.39 -9.86 21.41
N MET A 352 -8.35 -9.76 22.33
CA MET A 352 -9.53 -8.91 22.18
C MET A 352 -9.18 -7.42 22.20
N ALA A 353 -8.27 -6.97 23.08
CA ALA A 353 -7.81 -5.58 23.09
C ALA A 353 -7.11 -5.18 21.79
N LEU A 354 -6.23 -6.06 21.26
CA LEU A 354 -5.57 -5.85 19.97
C LEU A 354 -6.57 -5.82 18.79
N LYS A 355 -7.63 -6.62 18.82
CA LYS A 355 -8.72 -6.55 17.81
C LYS A 355 -9.44 -5.21 17.85
N SER A 356 -9.83 -4.72 19.02
CA SER A 356 -10.48 -3.40 19.13
C SER A 356 -9.56 -2.25 18.71
N GLU A 357 -8.24 -2.36 18.96
CA GLU A 357 -7.27 -1.38 18.50
C GLU A 357 -7.14 -1.40 16.96
N ILE A 358 -7.08 -2.60 16.35
CA ILE A 358 -7.06 -2.76 14.89
C ILE A 358 -8.35 -2.23 14.25
N GLU A 359 -9.53 -2.46 14.85
CA GLU A 359 -10.80 -1.90 14.38
C GLU A 359 -10.83 -0.37 14.51
N SER A 360 -10.30 0.19 15.61
CA SER A 360 -10.16 1.64 15.80
C SER A 360 -9.26 2.28 14.72
N LEU A 361 -8.05 1.73 14.53
CA LEU A 361 -7.09 2.18 13.53
C LEU A 361 -7.60 2.00 12.09
N LEU A 362 -8.41 0.97 11.83
CA LEU A 362 -9.05 0.78 10.52
C LEU A 362 -10.12 1.85 10.24
N ASN A 363 -10.91 2.23 11.25
CA ASN A 363 -11.87 3.33 11.13
C ASN A 363 -11.17 4.69 10.97
N GLU A 364 -10.08 4.94 11.71
CA GLU A 364 -9.26 6.14 11.54
C GLU A 364 -8.65 6.20 10.13
N LYS A 365 -8.08 5.08 9.64
CA LYS A 365 -7.57 4.94 8.28
C LYS A 365 -8.64 5.27 7.23
N LEU A 366 -9.85 4.74 7.37
CA LEU A 366 -10.96 5.03 6.44
C LEU A 366 -11.33 6.52 6.47
N SER A 367 -11.36 7.15 7.65
CA SER A 367 -11.60 8.59 7.77
C SER A 367 -10.51 9.41 7.07
N LEU A 368 -9.24 9.04 7.23
CA LEU A 368 -8.11 9.70 6.55
C LEU A 368 -8.14 9.47 5.04
N GLU A 369 -8.51 8.27 4.57
CA GLU A 369 -8.69 7.98 3.14
C GLU A 369 -9.84 8.81 2.54
N THR A 370 -10.95 9.02 3.26
CA THR A 370 -12.01 9.94 2.80
C THR A 370 -11.52 11.39 2.73
N GLN A 371 -10.84 11.90 3.76
CA GLN A 371 -10.30 13.27 3.76
C GLN A 371 -9.26 13.50 2.65
N LEU A 372 -8.40 12.50 2.37
CA LEU A 372 -7.47 12.57 1.25
C LEU A 372 -8.21 12.64 -0.09
N SER A 373 -9.30 11.88 -0.27
CA SER A 373 -10.11 11.95 -1.49
C SER A 373 -10.84 13.29 -1.66
N GLU A 374 -11.30 13.91 -0.58
CA GLU A 374 -11.89 15.25 -0.59
C GLU A 374 -10.85 16.32 -0.96
N MET A 375 -9.63 16.23 -0.40
CA MET A 375 -8.53 17.13 -0.73
C MET A 375 -8.07 16.98 -2.18
N GLU A 376 -8.01 15.76 -2.72
CA GLU A 376 -7.68 15.51 -4.13
C GLU A 376 -8.71 16.17 -5.08
N ILE A 377 -10.01 16.11 -4.74
CA ILE A 377 -11.07 16.81 -5.48
C ILE A 377 -10.86 18.33 -5.44
N VAL A 378 -10.63 18.91 -4.25
CA VAL A 378 -10.38 20.37 -4.11
C VAL A 378 -9.12 20.81 -4.86
N ILE A 379 -8.06 20.01 -4.84
CA ILE A 379 -6.84 20.26 -5.64
C ILE A 379 -7.16 20.24 -7.14
N GLN A 380 -7.97 19.28 -7.60
CA GLN A 380 -8.39 19.21 -9.00
C GLN A 380 -9.27 20.40 -9.42
N GLU A 381 -10.21 20.83 -8.57
CA GLU A 381 -11.04 22.03 -8.82
C GLU A 381 -10.21 23.31 -8.89
N LEU A 382 -9.29 23.50 -7.95
CA LEU A 382 -8.34 24.63 -7.96
C LEU A 382 -7.44 24.60 -9.20
N ARG A 383 -7.02 23.41 -9.64
CA ARG A 383 -6.24 23.22 -10.88
C ARG A 383 -7.02 23.58 -12.13
N VAL A 384 -8.31 23.24 -12.21
CA VAL A 384 -9.20 23.67 -13.32
C VAL A 384 -9.45 25.18 -13.26
N SER A 385 -9.73 25.74 -12.07
CA SER A 385 -9.95 27.18 -11.88
C SER A 385 -8.73 28.02 -12.28
N THR A 386 -7.53 27.60 -11.87
CA THR A 386 -6.26 28.25 -12.26
C THR A 386 -5.96 28.06 -13.75
N MET A 387 -6.20 26.88 -14.33
CA MET A 387 -6.05 26.66 -15.78
C MET A 387 -6.98 27.57 -16.60
N ASN A 388 -8.26 27.67 -16.23
CA ASN A 388 -9.23 28.57 -16.89
C ASN A 388 -8.82 30.04 -16.76
N SER A 389 -8.22 30.43 -15.62
CA SER A 389 -7.71 31.79 -15.40
C SER A 389 -6.45 32.09 -16.25
N ILE A 390 -5.58 31.09 -16.41
CA ILE A 390 -4.40 31.16 -17.31
C ILE A 390 -4.85 31.23 -18.77
N GLU A 391 -5.82 30.42 -19.18
CA GLU A 391 -6.36 30.47 -20.54
C GLU A 391 -7.00 31.83 -20.83
N LYS A 392 -7.83 32.35 -19.92
CA LYS A 392 -8.45 33.67 -20.06
C LYS A 392 -7.40 34.78 -20.22
N THR A 393 -6.37 34.80 -19.37
CA THR A 393 -5.31 35.81 -19.45
C THR A 393 -4.41 35.65 -20.68
N LEU A 394 -4.27 34.44 -21.22
CA LEU A 394 -3.62 34.19 -22.52
C LEU A 394 -4.48 34.69 -23.69
N GLN A 395 -5.81 34.48 -23.65
CA GLN A 395 -6.76 35.04 -24.62
C GLN A 395 -6.72 36.57 -24.60
N GLU A 396 -6.84 37.19 -23.42
CA GLU A 396 -6.72 38.66 -23.23
C GLU A 396 -5.38 39.18 -23.75
N LYS A 397 -4.26 38.51 -23.43
CA LYS A 397 -2.94 38.85 -23.98
C LYS A 397 -2.93 38.82 -25.51
N SER A 398 -3.46 37.76 -26.14
CA SER A 398 -3.47 37.63 -27.61
C SER A 398 -4.33 38.71 -28.29
N ALA A 399 -5.41 39.16 -27.63
CA ALA A 399 -6.21 40.29 -28.11
C ALA A 399 -5.43 41.61 -28.05
N PHE A 400 -4.71 41.87 -26.95
CA PHE A 400 -3.83 43.04 -26.85
C PHE A 400 -2.66 43.00 -27.83
N GLU A 401 -2.06 41.84 -28.09
CA GLU A 401 -1.01 41.69 -29.11
C GLU A 401 -1.55 41.99 -30.52
N ALA A 402 -2.79 41.60 -30.83
CA ALA A 402 -3.46 41.96 -32.09
C ALA A 402 -3.80 43.45 -32.19
N GLU A 403 -4.26 44.07 -31.10
CA GLU A 403 -4.54 45.51 -31.03
C GLU A 403 -3.26 46.35 -31.21
N VAL A 404 -2.17 45.96 -30.54
CA VAL A 404 -0.84 46.60 -30.70
C VAL A 404 -0.33 46.46 -32.14
N ALA A 405 -0.53 45.31 -32.78
CA ALA A 405 -0.18 45.13 -34.20
C ALA A 405 -1.00 46.05 -35.13
N ALA A 406 -2.31 46.18 -34.89
CA ALA A 406 -3.18 47.06 -35.67
C ALA A 406 -2.84 48.55 -35.47
N LEU A 407 -2.56 48.97 -34.23
CA LEU A 407 -2.11 50.34 -33.92
C LEU A 407 -0.73 50.64 -34.53
N SER A 408 0.19 49.67 -34.52
CA SER A 408 1.50 49.78 -35.18
C SER A 408 1.35 49.96 -36.70
N GLN A 409 0.49 49.16 -37.35
CA GLN A 409 0.19 49.29 -38.77
C GLN A 409 -0.46 50.64 -39.10
N SER A 410 -1.38 51.11 -38.25
CA SER A 410 -2.01 52.43 -38.37
C SER A 410 -0.96 53.55 -38.28
N ASN A 411 -0.07 53.52 -37.29
CA ASN A 411 0.99 54.51 -37.12
C ASN A 411 1.95 54.54 -38.32
N ALA A 412 2.39 53.38 -38.82
CA ALA A 412 3.22 53.31 -40.03
C ALA A 412 2.52 53.93 -41.27
N SER A 413 1.19 53.77 -41.39
CA SER A 413 0.41 54.42 -42.46
C SER A 413 0.32 55.94 -42.30
N LEU A 414 0.24 56.44 -41.06
CA LEU A 414 0.22 57.85 -40.74
C LEU A 414 1.59 58.50 -40.96
N GLU A 415 2.68 57.84 -40.56
CA GLU A 415 4.06 58.25 -40.84
C GLU A 415 4.33 58.32 -42.35
N ALA A 416 3.91 57.30 -43.12
CA ALA A 416 3.99 57.34 -44.58
C ALA A 416 3.22 58.52 -45.18
N ARG A 417 2.02 58.85 -44.65
CA ARG A 417 1.25 60.01 -45.10
C ARG A 417 1.91 61.34 -44.70
N ILE A 418 2.49 61.44 -43.51
CA ILE A 418 3.25 62.62 -43.06
C ILE A 418 4.46 62.85 -43.97
N ASN A 419 5.22 61.80 -44.29
CA ASN A 419 6.35 61.89 -45.22
C ASN A 419 5.92 62.33 -46.62
N MET A 420 4.80 61.81 -47.14
CA MET A 420 4.29 62.24 -48.44
C MET A 420 3.82 63.71 -48.44
N LEU A 421 3.15 64.15 -47.37
CA LEU A 421 2.75 65.56 -47.19
C LEU A 421 3.97 66.48 -47.05
N TYR A 422 5.03 66.04 -46.36
CA TYR A 422 6.28 66.81 -46.23
C TYR A 422 6.97 67.00 -47.59
N VAL A 423 7.02 65.96 -48.43
CA VAL A 423 7.51 66.06 -49.81
C VAL A 423 6.64 67.00 -50.66
N GLN A 424 5.31 66.95 -50.52
CA GLN A 424 4.40 67.86 -51.21
C GLN A 424 4.56 69.32 -50.78
N ILE A 425 4.72 69.59 -49.49
CA ILE A 425 4.98 70.95 -48.97
C ILE A 425 6.28 71.47 -49.58
N ARG A 426 7.35 70.68 -49.54
CA ARG A 426 8.65 71.08 -50.10
C ARG A 426 8.59 71.37 -51.60
N GLN A 427 7.90 70.53 -52.38
CA GLN A 427 7.69 70.80 -53.81
C GLN A 427 6.94 72.12 -54.03
N LEU A 428 5.88 72.40 -53.25
CA LEU A 428 5.15 73.66 -53.35
C LEU A 428 5.95 74.88 -52.88
N GLU A 429 6.95 74.70 -52.01
CA GLU A 429 7.90 75.75 -51.66
C GLU A 429 8.90 76.01 -52.78
N ASP A 430 9.45 74.96 -53.40
CA ASP A 430 10.35 75.05 -54.56
C ASP A 430 9.62 75.67 -55.80
N ASP A 431 8.40 75.21 -56.11
CA ASP A 431 7.54 75.76 -57.17
C ASP A 431 7.24 77.26 -56.95
N LYS A 432 7.01 77.65 -55.69
CA LYS A 432 6.75 79.04 -55.29
C LYS A 432 8.00 79.91 -55.43
N ILE A 433 9.18 79.38 -55.13
CA ILE A 433 10.46 80.08 -55.35
C ILE A 433 10.64 80.35 -56.85
N GLN A 434 10.47 79.33 -57.71
CA GLN A 434 10.55 79.50 -59.17
C GLN A 434 9.54 80.55 -59.67
N ALA A 435 8.29 80.50 -59.20
CA ALA A 435 7.27 81.48 -59.59
C ALA A 435 7.61 82.92 -59.15
N CYS A 436 8.30 83.09 -58.01
CA CYS A 436 8.82 84.37 -57.57
C CYS A 436 9.98 84.87 -58.44
N GLU A 437 10.89 83.98 -58.85
CA GLU A 437 12.00 84.31 -59.76
C GLU A 437 11.48 84.70 -61.15
N GLU A 438 10.56 83.93 -61.73
CA GLU A 438 9.88 84.29 -62.98
C GLU A 438 9.14 85.64 -62.88
N SER A 439 8.47 85.90 -61.74
CA SER A 439 7.80 87.18 -61.52
C SER A 439 8.80 88.34 -61.39
N LEU A 440 10.00 88.11 -60.88
CA LEU A 440 11.04 89.11 -60.75
C LEU A 440 11.66 89.41 -62.13
N GLU A 441 11.90 88.38 -62.96
CA GLU A 441 12.41 88.57 -64.31
C GLU A 441 11.41 89.31 -65.22
N ARG A 442 10.12 88.92 -65.15
CA ARG A 442 9.04 89.66 -65.84
C ARG A 442 8.96 91.13 -65.38
N LYS A 443 9.26 91.43 -64.11
CA LYS A 443 9.32 92.82 -63.60
C LYS A 443 10.51 93.61 -64.17
N LYS A 444 11.69 92.99 -64.35
CA LYS A 444 12.82 93.64 -65.05
C LYS A 444 12.45 93.98 -66.49
N GLN A 445 11.90 93.01 -67.23
CA GLN A 445 11.47 93.18 -68.62
C GLN A 445 10.42 94.29 -68.76
N ILE A 446 9.48 94.40 -67.81
CA ILE A 446 8.51 95.51 -67.77
C ILE A 446 9.20 96.85 -67.48
N ALA A 447 10.20 96.90 -66.60
CA ALA A 447 10.97 98.12 -66.35
C ALA A 447 11.76 98.57 -67.59
N GLU A 448 12.48 97.65 -68.24
CA GLU A 448 13.20 97.89 -69.50
C GLU A 448 12.25 98.38 -70.62
N LEU A 449 11.07 97.76 -70.76
CA LEU A 449 10.05 98.19 -71.72
C LEU A 449 9.48 99.58 -71.39
N ASN A 450 9.34 99.92 -70.10
CA ASN A 450 8.91 101.27 -69.68
C ASN A 450 9.99 102.32 -69.94
N GLU A 451 11.27 102.05 -69.68
CA GLU A 451 12.38 102.95 -70.04
C GLU A 451 12.44 103.20 -71.55
N ASN A 452 12.25 102.14 -72.36
CA ASN A 452 12.14 102.27 -73.82
C ASN A 452 10.89 103.07 -74.25
N LEU A 453 9.75 102.89 -73.56
CA LEU A 453 8.52 103.63 -73.82
C LEU A 453 8.66 105.12 -73.49
N ASP A 454 9.27 105.47 -72.36
CA ASP A 454 9.53 106.86 -71.99
C ASP A 454 10.58 107.51 -72.92
N ALA A 455 11.61 106.78 -73.35
CA ALA A 455 12.55 107.26 -74.36
C ALA A 455 11.87 107.51 -75.72
N LEU A 456 10.96 106.63 -76.15
CA LEU A 456 10.13 106.82 -77.34
C LEU A 456 9.16 107.99 -77.18
N LYS A 457 8.59 108.18 -75.98
CA LYS A 457 7.68 109.29 -75.67
C LYS A 457 8.41 110.63 -75.72
N VAL A 458 9.58 110.76 -75.09
CA VAL A 458 10.43 111.96 -75.21
C VAL A 458 10.78 112.24 -76.68
N LYS A 459 11.02 111.21 -77.49
CA LYS A 459 11.25 111.37 -78.93
C LYS A 459 10.00 111.84 -79.69
N VAL A 460 8.80 111.38 -79.30
CA VAL A 460 7.52 111.89 -79.84
C VAL A 460 7.31 113.34 -79.43
N ASP A 461 7.55 113.69 -78.16
CA ASP A 461 7.41 115.05 -77.63
C ASP A 461 8.37 116.01 -78.39
N MET A 462 9.63 115.60 -78.61
CA MET A 462 10.59 116.32 -79.46
C MET A 462 10.09 116.49 -80.90
N LEU A 463 9.62 115.41 -81.55
CA LEU A 463 9.11 115.48 -82.93
C LEU A 463 7.83 116.31 -83.05
N THR A 464 6.99 116.38 -82.01
CA THR A 464 5.85 117.30 -81.97
C THR A 464 6.28 118.75 -81.79
N ALA A 465 7.30 119.03 -80.96
CA ALA A 465 7.88 120.37 -80.87
C ALA A 465 8.53 120.80 -82.21
N GLU A 466 9.27 119.92 -82.88
CA GLU A 466 9.79 120.17 -84.23
C GLU A 466 8.66 120.46 -85.23
N LYS A 467 7.65 119.59 -85.28
CA LYS A 467 6.43 119.78 -86.09
C LYS A 467 5.78 121.14 -85.83
N ASP A 468 5.64 121.55 -84.58
CA ASP A 468 4.93 122.79 -84.23
C ASP A 468 5.79 124.04 -84.54
N THR A 469 7.12 123.97 -84.43
CA THR A 469 8.00 125.03 -84.97
C THR A 469 7.99 125.10 -86.50
N LEU A 470 7.77 123.96 -87.19
CA LEU A 470 7.56 123.93 -88.63
C LEU A 470 6.18 124.47 -89.01
N SER A 471 5.13 124.17 -88.24
CA SER A 471 3.80 124.76 -88.41
C SER A 471 3.88 126.29 -88.29
N ALA A 472 4.48 126.82 -87.21
CA ALA A 472 4.63 128.26 -87.03
C ALA A 472 5.39 128.94 -88.19
N LYS A 473 6.38 128.26 -88.80
CA LYS A 473 7.05 128.74 -90.02
C LYS A 473 6.14 128.70 -91.24
N VAL A 474 5.35 127.64 -91.42
CA VAL A 474 4.33 127.55 -92.48
C VAL A 474 3.26 128.63 -92.32
N ASP A 475 2.74 128.84 -91.10
CA ASP A 475 1.76 129.88 -90.79
C ASP A 475 2.32 131.29 -91.06
N SER A 476 3.59 131.54 -90.72
CA SER A 476 4.29 132.78 -91.10
C SER A 476 4.39 132.97 -92.61
N LEU A 477 4.81 131.93 -93.35
CA LEU A 477 4.91 131.98 -94.81
C LEU A 477 3.54 132.11 -95.50
N VAL A 478 2.49 131.51 -94.93
CA VAL A 478 1.10 131.68 -95.40
C VAL A 478 0.63 133.11 -95.18
N ASN A 479 1.01 133.76 -94.08
CA ASN A 479 0.70 135.17 -93.86
C ASN A 479 1.53 136.11 -94.74
N ASP A 480 2.80 135.80 -95.01
CA ASP A 480 3.62 136.50 -96.02
C ASP A 480 3.04 136.38 -97.43
N VAL A 481 2.49 135.21 -97.79
CA VAL A 481 1.81 134.98 -99.06
C VAL A 481 0.51 135.77 -99.13
N LYS A 482 -0.36 135.70 -98.10
CA LYS A 482 -1.59 136.55 -98.04
C LYS A 482 -1.26 138.03 -98.19
N HIS A 483 -0.27 138.56 -97.47
CA HIS A 483 0.14 139.96 -97.60
C HIS A 483 0.68 140.30 -99.02
N ARG A 484 1.29 139.33 -99.73
CA ARG A 484 1.66 139.51 -101.14
C ARG A 484 0.44 139.49 -102.05
N ASP A 485 -0.52 138.60 -101.81
CA ASP A 485 -1.77 138.48 -102.59
C ASP A 485 -2.66 139.72 -102.38
N ASP A 486 -2.83 140.20 -101.15
CA ASP A 486 -3.48 141.47 -100.81
C ASP A 486 -2.84 142.65 -101.56
N ARG A 487 -1.49 142.66 -101.65
CA ARG A 487 -0.76 143.69 -102.39
C ARG A 487 -0.86 143.52 -103.91
N ILE A 488 -1.02 142.30 -104.42
CA ILE A 488 -1.35 142.05 -105.84
C ILE A 488 -2.74 142.60 -106.13
N VAL A 489 -3.74 142.33 -105.28
CA VAL A 489 -5.10 142.88 -105.42
C VAL A 489 -5.10 144.42 -105.39
N GLN A 490 -4.29 145.06 -104.53
CA GLN A 490 -4.10 146.52 -104.54
C GLN A 490 -3.47 147.03 -105.85
N ILE A 491 -2.51 146.30 -106.41
CA ILE A 491 -1.87 146.65 -107.70
C ILE A 491 -2.84 146.46 -108.86
N ASP A 492 -3.66 145.40 -108.85
CA ASP A 492 -4.69 145.13 -109.85
C ASP A 492 -5.82 146.17 -109.78
N GLN A 493 -6.21 146.62 -108.59
CA GLN A 493 -7.14 147.75 -108.40
C GLN A 493 -6.58 149.03 -109.01
N HIS A 494 -5.33 149.41 -108.69
CA HIS A 494 -4.68 150.58 -109.27
C HIS A 494 -4.51 150.46 -110.81
N LEU A 495 -4.23 149.26 -111.33
CA LEU A 495 -4.20 149.01 -112.78
C LEU A 495 -5.58 149.18 -113.43
N HIS A 496 -6.64 148.76 -112.74
CA HIS A 496 -8.02 148.92 -113.20
C HIS A 496 -8.48 150.39 -113.17
N GLU A 497 -8.14 151.15 -112.13
CA GLU A 497 -8.36 152.60 -112.05
C GLU A 497 -7.60 153.34 -113.15
N LEU A 498 -6.34 152.98 -113.40
CA LEU A 498 -5.55 153.53 -114.51
C LEU A 498 -6.17 153.19 -115.87
N HIS A 499 -6.69 151.96 -116.05
CA HIS A 499 -7.42 151.58 -117.27
C HIS A 499 -8.72 152.37 -117.44
N LEU A 500 -9.47 152.62 -116.36
CA LEU A 500 -10.68 153.46 -116.39
C LEU A 500 -10.35 154.88 -116.84
N GLU A 501 -9.36 155.54 -116.23
CA GLU A 501 -8.94 156.88 -116.66
C GLU A 501 -8.35 156.89 -118.09
N HIS A 502 -7.62 155.85 -118.50
CA HIS A 502 -7.19 155.71 -119.90
C HIS A 502 -8.38 155.60 -120.87
N THR A 503 -9.41 154.80 -120.56
CA THR A 503 -10.61 154.69 -121.42
C THR A 503 -11.42 155.99 -121.47
N LYS A 504 -11.50 156.72 -120.35
CA LYS A 504 -12.13 158.04 -120.27
C LYS A 504 -11.39 159.09 -121.10
N LEU A 505 -10.06 159.17 -120.99
CA LEU A 505 -9.23 160.04 -121.83
C LEU A 505 -9.33 159.70 -123.33
N ILE A 506 -9.53 158.42 -123.69
CA ILE A 506 -9.80 158.00 -125.07
C ILE A 506 -11.16 158.53 -125.55
N MET A 507 -12.22 158.45 -124.72
CA MET A 507 -13.52 159.04 -125.05
C MET A 507 -13.43 160.56 -125.23
N GLU A 508 -12.81 161.27 -124.29
CA GLU A 508 -12.60 162.73 -124.38
C GLU A 508 -11.80 163.12 -125.63
N MET A 509 -10.81 162.31 -126.03
CA MET A 509 -10.06 162.49 -127.28
C MET A 509 -10.93 162.27 -128.52
N GLU A 510 -11.82 161.28 -128.53
CA GLU A 510 -12.73 161.03 -129.67
C GLU A 510 -13.82 162.11 -129.80
N GLU A 511 -14.35 162.62 -128.69
CA GLU A 511 -15.27 163.76 -128.69
C GLU A 511 -14.60 165.04 -129.21
N ALA A 512 -13.39 165.36 -128.73
CA ALA A 512 -12.60 166.49 -129.23
C ALA A 512 -12.27 166.36 -130.72
N LYS A 513 -11.95 165.15 -131.19
CA LYS A 513 -11.69 164.83 -132.60
C LYS A 513 -12.94 165.02 -133.47
N LYS A 514 -14.13 164.70 -132.95
CA LYS A 514 -15.43 164.88 -133.62
C LYS A 514 -15.82 166.37 -133.72
N ALA A 515 -15.67 167.13 -132.65
CA ALA A 515 -15.82 168.59 -132.70
C ALA A 515 -14.82 169.23 -133.70
N GLY A 516 -13.61 168.67 -133.80
CA GLY A 516 -12.61 169.04 -134.79
C GLY A 516 -13.03 168.80 -136.25
N SER A 517 -13.81 167.76 -136.55
CA SER A 517 -14.39 167.55 -137.89
C SER A 517 -15.54 168.50 -138.19
N ASP A 518 -16.39 168.82 -137.21
CA ASP A 518 -17.55 169.68 -137.39
C ASP A 518 -17.13 171.14 -137.66
N LEU A 519 -16.12 171.64 -136.93
CA LEU A 519 -15.48 172.93 -137.23
C LEU A 519 -14.87 172.98 -138.64
N LYS A 520 -14.33 171.85 -139.12
CA LYS A 520 -13.68 171.75 -140.44
C LYS A 520 -14.69 171.79 -141.59
N LEU A 521 -15.90 171.27 -141.39
CA LEU A 521 -17.03 171.48 -142.30
C LEU A 521 -17.46 172.96 -142.28
N ARG A 522 -17.62 173.54 -141.09
CA ARG A 522 -18.03 174.96 -140.92
C ARG A 522 -17.08 175.95 -141.60
N MET A 523 -15.78 175.69 -141.54
CA MET A 523 -14.76 176.52 -142.20
C MET A 523 -14.93 176.50 -143.72
N LYS A 524 -15.26 175.33 -144.29
CA LYS A 524 -15.44 175.15 -145.73
C LYS A 524 -16.71 175.82 -146.26
N GLU A 525 -17.81 175.76 -145.51
CA GLU A 525 -19.06 176.50 -145.81
C GLU A 525 -18.80 178.01 -145.91
N LEU A 526 -17.89 178.54 -145.09
CA LEU A 526 -17.51 179.96 -145.08
C LEU A 526 -16.57 180.33 -146.24
N GLU A 527 -15.66 179.43 -146.65
CA GLU A 527 -14.82 179.63 -147.85
C GLU A 527 -15.68 179.71 -149.13
N ASP A 528 -16.66 178.81 -149.29
CA ASP A 528 -17.59 178.81 -150.44
C ASP A 528 -18.51 180.06 -150.48
N GLU A 529 -18.80 180.67 -149.32
CA GLU A 529 -19.50 181.96 -149.20
C GLU A 529 -18.61 183.14 -149.62
N VAL A 530 -17.37 183.19 -149.14
CA VAL A 530 -16.40 184.24 -149.48
C VAL A 530 -16.10 184.25 -150.99
N GLU A 531 -15.99 183.09 -151.63
CA GLU A 531 -15.70 183.03 -153.07
C GLU A 531 -16.88 183.54 -153.92
N ARG A 532 -18.12 183.24 -153.53
CA ARG A 532 -19.32 183.84 -154.16
C ARG A 532 -19.33 185.37 -154.04
N GLN A 533 -18.97 185.91 -152.87
CA GLN A 533 -18.96 187.36 -152.65
C GLN A 533 -17.94 188.08 -153.54
N LYS A 534 -16.77 187.47 -153.81
CA LYS A 534 -15.78 188.01 -154.76
C LYS A 534 -16.35 188.14 -156.18
N VAL A 535 -17.07 187.13 -156.69
CA VAL A 535 -17.64 187.15 -158.06
C VAL A 535 -18.58 188.34 -158.25
N VAL A 536 -19.51 188.55 -157.31
CA VAL A 536 -20.46 189.69 -157.35
C VAL A 536 -19.74 191.05 -157.31
N ILE A 537 -18.62 191.14 -156.60
CA ILE A 537 -17.79 192.36 -156.56
C ILE A 537 -17.08 192.61 -157.90
N CYS A 538 -16.62 191.56 -158.59
CA CYS A 538 -16.00 191.67 -159.91
C CYS A 538 -16.98 192.19 -160.97
N ASP A 539 -18.18 191.61 -161.07
CA ASP A 539 -19.21 192.04 -162.03
C ASP A 539 -19.62 193.52 -161.78
N GLY A 540 -19.77 193.88 -160.50
CA GLY A 540 -20.05 195.26 -160.07
C GLY A 540 -18.90 196.26 -160.31
N ALA A 541 -17.69 195.80 -160.62
CA ALA A 541 -16.57 196.62 -161.07
C ALA A 541 -16.53 196.73 -162.60
N GLU A 542 -16.92 195.68 -163.32
CA GLU A 542 -16.94 195.65 -164.80
C GLU A 542 -17.93 196.68 -165.38
N GLY A 543 -19.17 196.71 -164.85
CA GLY A 543 -20.19 197.69 -165.28
C GLY A 543 -19.77 199.15 -165.07
N LYS A 544 -18.95 199.43 -164.03
CA LYS A 544 -18.39 200.77 -163.79
C LYS A 544 -17.33 201.14 -164.83
N ARG A 545 -16.53 200.17 -165.29
CA ARG A 545 -15.54 200.37 -166.37
C ARG A 545 -16.19 200.63 -167.72
N GLU A 546 -17.33 199.99 -168.01
CA GLU A 546 -18.08 200.21 -169.24
C GLU A 546 -18.73 201.61 -169.30
N ALA A 547 -19.37 202.04 -168.21
CA ALA A 547 -19.98 203.37 -168.10
C ALA A 547 -18.97 204.51 -168.34
N ILE A 548 -17.73 204.36 -167.87
CA ILE A 548 -16.66 205.34 -168.09
C ILE A 548 -16.23 205.37 -169.57
N ARG A 549 -16.09 204.21 -170.23
CA ARG A 549 -15.73 204.14 -171.66
C ARG A 549 -16.78 204.78 -172.56
N GLN A 550 -18.07 204.58 -172.28
CA GLN A 550 -19.19 205.27 -172.95
C GLN A 550 -19.06 206.81 -172.82
N LEU A 551 -18.77 207.30 -171.61
CA LEU A 551 -18.75 208.73 -171.30
C LEU A 551 -17.57 209.44 -171.99
N CYS A 552 -16.37 208.84 -172.00
CA CYS A 552 -15.21 209.36 -172.74
C CYS A 552 -15.49 209.55 -174.24
N PHE A 553 -16.18 208.61 -174.88
CA PHE A 553 -16.49 208.66 -176.31
C PHE A 553 -17.39 209.85 -176.68
N SER A 554 -18.35 210.19 -175.81
CA SER A 554 -19.21 211.37 -175.99
C SER A 554 -18.44 212.69 -175.92
N LEU A 555 -17.40 212.76 -175.10
CA LEU A 555 -16.64 213.98 -174.83
C LEU A 555 -15.73 214.38 -175.99
N GLU A 556 -15.11 213.42 -176.67
CA GLU A 556 -14.29 213.70 -177.86
C GLU A 556 -15.15 214.12 -179.06
N TYR A 557 -16.36 213.59 -179.20
CA TYR A 557 -17.30 214.02 -180.26
C TYR A 557 -17.66 215.52 -180.14
N TYR A 558 -17.91 216.02 -178.92
CA TYR A 558 -18.13 217.45 -178.70
C TYR A 558 -16.87 218.30 -178.89
N ARG A 559 -15.67 217.77 -178.57
CA ARG A 559 -14.39 218.46 -178.77
C ARG A 559 -14.18 218.77 -180.26
N ASP A 560 -14.35 217.78 -181.12
CA ASP A 560 -14.03 217.91 -182.55
C ASP A 560 -15.07 218.79 -183.28
N GLY A 561 -16.36 218.68 -182.92
CA GLY A 561 -17.40 219.56 -183.45
C GLY A 561 -17.16 221.05 -183.13
N TYR A 562 -16.67 221.35 -181.92
CA TYR A 562 -16.37 222.74 -181.53
C TYR A 562 -15.15 223.31 -182.27
N HIS A 563 -14.15 222.48 -182.59
CA HIS A 563 -13.00 222.90 -183.41
C HIS A 563 -13.40 223.27 -184.84
N GLN A 564 -14.32 222.51 -185.45
CA GLN A 564 -14.82 222.82 -186.80
C GLN A 564 -15.66 224.11 -186.82
N LEU A 565 -16.55 224.31 -185.85
CA LEU A 565 -17.36 225.53 -185.76
C LEU A 565 -16.49 226.80 -185.57
N ARG A 566 -15.38 226.67 -184.85
CA ARG A 566 -14.44 227.78 -184.58
C ARG A 566 -13.54 228.14 -185.77
N GLN A 567 -13.41 227.28 -186.78
CA GLN A 567 -12.72 227.61 -188.04
C GLN A 567 -13.62 228.31 -189.08
N LEU A 568 -14.95 228.19 -188.97
CA LEU A 568 -15.88 228.74 -189.97
C LEU A 568 -16.36 230.17 -189.67
N LEU A 569 -16.19 230.67 -188.45
CA LEU A 569 -16.75 231.96 -188.03
C LEU A 569 -15.70 233.09 -188.00
N GLN A 570 -15.70 233.84 -189.12
CA GLN A 570 -15.19 235.22 -189.27
C GLN A 570 -13.66 235.32 -189.50
N GLY A 571 -13.12 236.35 -190.16
CA GLY A 571 -13.69 237.67 -190.47
C GLY A 571 -14.63 237.82 -191.67
N HIS A 572 -15.50 238.83 -191.61
CA HIS A 572 -16.04 239.51 -192.79
C HIS A 572 -15.96 241.03 -192.61
N ARG A 573 -15.85 241.75 -193.74
CA ARG A 573 -15.54 243.19 -193.87
C ARG A 573 -14.46 243.78 -192.93
N ARG A 574 -13.44 242.96 -192.61
CA ARG A 574 -12.08 243.37 -192.17
C ARG A 574 -12.11 244.31 -190.94
N SER A 575 -11.04 245.07 -190.76
CA SER A 575 -11.21 246.49 -190.50
C SER A 575 -11.69 247.14 -191.82
N ALA A 576 -13.00 247.44 -191.91
CA ALA A 576 -13.65 248.34 -192.88
C ALA A 576 -15.14 248.62 -192.51
N ILE A 577 -15.50 249.19 -191.35
CA ILE A 577 -14.74 250.11 -190.45
C ILE A 577 -13.42 249.51 -189.95
N ALA A 578 -12.26 250.06 -190.29
CA ALA A 578 -11.96 251.10 -191.28
C ALA A 578 -10.65 250.77 -192.07
N ALA A 579 -10.27 251.40 -193.17
CA ALA A 579 -10.70 252.66 -193.80
C ALA A 579 -9.62 253.11 -194.82
N ASN A 580 -8.62 253.93 -194.49
CA ASN A 580 -8.23 254.51 -193.19
C ASN A 580 -8.42 253.59 -191.99
#